data_AF-A0A7S0VZR8-F1
#
_entry.id   AF-A0A7S0VZR8-F1
#
_cell.length_a   1.000
_cell.length_b   1.000
_cell.length_c   1.000
_cell.angle_alpha   90.00
_cell.angle_beta   90.00
_cell.angle_gamma   90.00
#
_symmetry.space_group_name_H-M   'P 1'
#
loop_
_entity.id
_entity.type
_entity.pdbx_description
1 polymer ?
#
loop_
_entity_poly.entity_id
_entity_poly.type
_entity_poly.pdbx_seq_one_letter_code
_entity_poly.pdbx_strand_id
1 'polypeptide(L)'
;RESEYMRRPLKEIHPNIAGSRTLASFIEKMKNPATAFAVIPEQEKGHLVHALSAKDREVMREYVNLGGTLVVAYAGNSPEIAMMNAVFGWSLKGQYCSSTTLNPELTGTCYDRACKGKRCASLPSLNAIRCVDKDSIMKISPQAKIVYSNGRAVSVWEVPVGSGKVVGLAPDWYATTSDWNTVLQIATYQSSGAAPEGEEGEGGGRRLGGACKGGDEQAYVLQDATKVDIARESEYMRRPLKEIHPNIAGSRTLASFIEKMKNPATAFAVIPEQEKGRVLDHLSAADRNTMKKFVQDGGILVVAYAGNSPEVAMMNAVFGWSLVSQGCGSTKLAPGAAGTCYDKLCKGQSCASLPSLNAIRCVRMDTVTRLSGAKVMYSSGNAASVFEVPVGEGKVVGLA
;
A
#
# COMPACT_ATOMS: atom_id res chain seq x y z
N ARG A 1 -27.71 -10.28 6.52
CA ARG A 1 -28.36 -9.18 5.78
C ARG A 1 -27.34 -8.04 5.58
N GLU A 2 -26.88 -7.41 6.66
CA GLU A 2 -25.58 -6.75 6.94
C GLU A 2 -24.50 -6.96 5.85
N SER A 3 -24.15 -8.22 5.56
CA SER A 3 -23.15 -8.59 4.56
C SER A 3 -23.39 -8.00 3.17
N GLU A 4 -24.65 -7.92 2.70
CA GLU A 4 -24.98 -7.35 1.38
C GLU A 4 -25.13 -5.82 1.45
N TYR A 5 -25.45 -5.24 2.61
CA TYR A 5 -25.35 -3.78 2.84
C TYR A 5 -23.92 -3.30 2.71
N MET A 6 -22.93 -4.02 3.27
CA MET A 6 -21.51 -3.73 3.06
C MET A 6 -21.06 -4.07 1.63
N ARG A 7 -21.57 -5.14 1.03
CA ARG A 7 -21.15 -5.58 -0.32
C ARG A 7 -21.62 -4.64 -1.42
N ARG A 8 -22.77 -3.96 -1.27
CA ARG A 8 -23.28 -3.02 -2.28
C ARG A 8 -22.30 -1.89 -2.62
N PRO A 9 -21.83 -1.04 -1.68
CA PRO A 9 -20.83 0.00 -1.97
C PRO A 9 -19.46 -0.59 -2.33
N LEU A 10 -19.10 -1.76 -1.79
CA LEU A 10 -17.83 -2.39 -2.16
C LEU A 10 -17.82 -2.88 -3.61
N LYS A 11 -18.95 -3.32 -4.19
CA LYS A 11 -19.04 -3.67 -5.63
C LYS A 11 -18.76 -2.48 -6.56
N GLU A 12 -18.93 -1.24 -6.10
CA GLU A 12 -18.69 -0.03 -6.90
C GLU A 12 -17.20 0.17 -7.23
N ILE A 13 -16.30 -0.39 -6.41
CA ILE A 13 -14.84 -0.30 -6.56
C ILE A 13 -14.15 -1.66 -6.70
N HIS A 14 -14.74 -2.72 -6.12
CA HIS A 14 -14.27 -4.11 -6.15
C HIS A 14 -15.35 -4.99 -6.80
N PRO A 15 -15.57 -4.92 -8.13
CA PRO A 15 -16.66 -5.63 -8.80
C PRO A 15 -16.60 -7.15 -8.58
N ASN A 16 -15.40 -7.69 -8.36
CA ASN A 16 -15.15 -9.12 -8.11
C ASN A 16 -15.41 -9.57 -6.65
N ILE A 17 -15.95 -8.72 -5.77
CA ILE A 17 -16.13 -9.04 -4.34
C ILE A 17 -17.06 -10.25 -4.12
N ALA A 18 -16.46 -11.38 -3.76
CA ALA A 18 -17.11 -12.68 -3.64
C ALA A 18 -17.44 -13.02 -2.18
N GLY A 19 -18.70 -12.84 -1.77
CA GLY A 19 -19.18 -13.27 -0.46
C GLY A 19 -19.02 -14.78 -0.20
N SER A 20 -18.89 -15.17 1.06
CA SER A 20 -18.89 -16.58 1.50
C SER A 20 -20.18 -16.89 2.25
N ARG A 21 -20.80 -18.04 1.97
CA ARG A 21 -22.06 -18.47 2.62
C ARG A 21 -21.84 -19.31 3.89
N THR A 22 -20.60 -19.72 4.17
CA THR A 22 -20.21 -20.50 5.35
C THR A 22 -18.87 -19.99 5.90
N LEU A 23 -18.63 -20.22 7.20
CA LEU A 23 -17.37 -19.84 7.85
C LEU A 23 -16.16 -20.55 7.20
N ALA A 24 -16.26 -21.85 6.94
CA ALA A 24 -15.21 -22.61 6.24
C ALA A 24 -14.87 -21.99 4.87
N SER A 25 -15.86 -21.55 4.10
CA SER A 25 -15.66 -20.87 2.81
C SER A 25 -15.09 -19.44 2.96
N PHE A 26 -15.19 -18.81 4.13
CA PHE A 26 -14.54 -17.54 4.42
C PHE A 26 -13.07 -17.76 4.76
N ILE A 27 -12.78 -18.65 5.73
CA ILE A 27 -11.42 -19.00 6.15
C ILE A 27 -10.59 -19.59 4.98
N GLU A 28 -11.18 -20.42 4.11
CA GLU A 28 -10.45 -20.97 2.96
C GLU A 28 -10.00 -19.88 1.97
N LYS A 29 -10.82 -18.84 1.75
CA LYS A 29 -10.43 -17.70 0.89
C LYS A 29 -9.30 -16.88 1.52
N MET A 30 -9.28 -16.74 2.85
CA MET A 30 -8.20 -16.01 3.54
C MET A 30 -6.83 -16.69 3.40
N LYS A 31 -6.76 -17.97 3.04
CA LYS A 31 -5.49 -18.65 2.69
C LYS A 31 -4.98 -18.32 1.28
N ASN A 32 -5.83 -17.79 0.40
CA ASN A 32 -5.42 -17.43 -0.96
C ASN A 32 -4.68 -16.08 -0.93
N PRO A 33 -3.40 -16.01 -1.36
CA PRO A 33 -2.61 -14.77 -1.33
C PRO A 33 -3.16 -13.66 -2.25
N ALA A 34 -4.06 -13.98 -3.19
CA ALA A 34 -4.74 -12.97 -4.01
C ALA A 34 -5.88 -12.22 -3.26
N THR A 35 -6.21 -12.62 -2.02
CA THR A 35 -7.29 -12.01 -1.23
C THR A 35 -6.83 -10.71 -0.56
N ALA A 36 -6.75 -9.61 -1.32
CA ALA A 36 -6.20 -8.33 -0.85
C ALA A 36 -6.85 -7.79 0.45
N PHE A 37 -8.16 -7.99 0.63
CA PHE A 37 -8.90 -7.66 1.84
C PHE A 37 -9.98 -8.71 2.16
N ALA A 38 -10.36 -8.80 3.43
CA ALA A 38 -11.47 -9.59 3.95
C ALA A 38 -12.36 -8.70 4.84
N VAL A 39 -13.68 -8.89 4.79
CA VAL A 39 -14.64 -8.07 5.54
C VAL A 39 -15.51 -8.95 6.43
N ILE A 40 -15.53 -8.64 7.72
CA ILE A 40 -16.44 -9.22 8.70
C ILE A 40 -17.57 -8.20 8.98
N PRO A 41 -18.80 -8.46 8.51
CA PRO A 41 -19.98 -7.71 8.93
C PRO A 41 -20.42 -8.12 10.35
N GLU A 42 -21.39 -7.40 10.89
CA GLU A 42 -21.94 -7.59 12.24
C GLU A 42 -22.40 -9.02 12.57
N GLN A 43 -22.14 -9.41 13.81
CA GLN A 43 -22.45 -10.72 14.37
C GLN A 43 -23.83 -10.77 15.07
N GLU A 44 -24.87 -10.19 14.44
CA GLU A 44 -26.25 -10.16 14.98
C GLU A 44 -26.82 -11.52 15.41
N LYS A 45 -26.31 -12.63 14.85
CA LYS A 45 -26.86 -13.99 15.01
C LYS A 45 -25.99 -14.93 15.85
N GLY A 46 -24.96 -14.41 16.51
CA GLY A 46 -24.10 -15.18 17.40
C GLY A 46 -22.62 -14.86 17.20
N HIS A 47 -21.83 -15.02 18.26
CA HIS A 47 -20.44 -14.60 18.26
C HIS A 47 -19.58 -15.56 17.41
N LEU A 48 -18.96 -15.03 16.36
CA LEU A 48 -18.05 -15.74 15.45
C LEU A 48 -16.90 -16.43 16.21
N VAL A 49 -16.46 -15.85 17.32
CA VAL A 49 -15.40 -16.41 18.18
C VAL A 49 -15.73 -17.81 18.73
N HIS A 50 -17.01 -18.14 18.93
CA HIS A 50 -17.44 -19.47 19.37
C HIS A 50 -17.44 -20.51 18.23
N ALA A 51 -17.48 -20.07 16.98
CA ALA A 51 -17.46 -20.92 15.78
C ALA A 51 -16.04 -21.08 15.19
N LEU A 52 -15.10 -20.19 15.51
CA LEU A 52 -13.69 -20.30 15.12
C LEU A 52 -12.97 -21.37 15.96
N SER A 53 -12.35 -22.35 15.30
CA SER A 53 -11.35 -23.20 15.96
C SER A 53 -10.05 -22.44 16.23
N ALA A 54 -9.12 -23.05 16.97
CA ALA A 54 -7.77 -22.50 17.14
C ALA A 54 -7.04 -22.35 15.79
N LYS A 55 -7.31 -23.25 14.82
CA LYS A 55 -6.71 -23.22 13.48
C LYS A 55 -7.29 -22.10 12.62
N ASP A 56 -8.59 -21.83 12.73
CA ASP A 56 -9.23 -20.72 11.99
C ASP A 56 -8.74 -19.37 12.50
N ARG A 57 -8.55 -19.22 13.81
CA ARG A 57 -7.90 -18.04 14.41
C ARG A 57 -6.47 -17.85 13.91
N GLU A 58 -5.71 -18.93 13.73
CA GLU A 58 -4.35 -18.86 13.17
C GLU A 58 -4.38 -18.42 11.70
N VAL A 59 -5.25 -18.99 10.86
CA VAL A 59 -5.40 -18.54 9.46
C VAL A 59 -5.78 -17.06 9.39
N MET A 60 -6.63 -16.56 10.30
CA MET A 60 -6.95 -15.12 10.37
C MET A 60 -5.77 -14.25 10.81
N ARG A 61 -4.89 -14.72 11.71
CA ARG A 61 -3.65 -14.03 12.07
C ARG A 61 -2.65 -14.02 10.92
N GLU A 62 -2.37 -15.19 10.36
CA GLU A 62 -1.45 -15.40 9.23
C GLU A 62 -1.86 -14.55 8.03
N TYR A 63 -3.15 -14.54 7.68
CA TYR A 63 -3.71 -13.70 6.62
C TYR A 63 -3.30 -12.22 6.74
N VAL A 64 -3.50 -11.61 7.90
CA VAL A 64 -3.15 -10.20 8.11
C VAL A 64 -1.64 -10.03 8.18
N ASN A 65 -0.92 -10.90 8.90
CA ASN A 65 0.54 -10.88 8.98
C ASN A 65 1.23 -10.90 7.61
N LEU A 66 0.64 -11.63 6.63
CA LEU A 66 1.17 -11.76 5.27
C LEU A 66 0.85 -10.57 4.34
N GLY A 67 0.07 -9.58 4.78
CA GLY A 67 -0.32 -8.41 3.97
C GLY A 67 -1.83 -8.22 3.76
N GLY A 68 -2.65 -9.13 4.26
CA GLY A 68 -4.11 -9.02 4.20
C GLY A 68 -4.65 -7.82 4.97
N THR A 69 -5.74 -7.21 4.48
CA THR A 69 -6.49 -6.19 5.22
C THR A 69 -7.79 -6.77 5.77
N LEU A 70 -7.93 -6.86 7.10
CA LEU A 70 -9.16 -7.34 7.74
C LEU A 70 -10.02 -6.16 8.21
N VAL A 71 -11.15 -5.92 7.55
CA VAL A 71 -12.12 -4.89 7.95
C VAL A 71 -13.20 -5.52 8.84
N VAL A 72 -13.51 -4.90 9.98
CA VAL A 72 -14.53 -5.35 10.94
C VAL A 72 -15.55 -4.23 11.15
N ALA A 73 -16.82 -4.49 10.84
CA ALA A 73 -17.93 -3.58 11.13
C ALA A 73 -18.33 -3.62 12.62
N TYR A 74 -19.04 -2.58 13.09
CA TYR A 74 -19.53 -2.44 14.47
C TYR A 74 -18.46 -2.71 15.55
N ALA A 75 -17.20 -2.38 15.27
CA ALA A 75 -16.00 -2.91 15.93
C ALA A 75 -15.89 -2.67 17.45
N GLY A 76 -16.66 -1.74 18.01
CA GLY A 76 -16.76 -1.51 19.46
C GLY A 76 -17.77 -2.39 20.20
N ASN A 77 -18.47 -3.27 19.51
CA ASN A 77 -19.50 -4.14 20.10
C ASN A 77 -18.90 -5.42 20.71
N SER A 78 -19.63 -6.07 21.62
CA SER A 78 -19.10 -7.21 22.42
C SER A 78 -18.66 -8.44 21.59
N PRO A 79 -19.45 -8.95 20.62
CA PRO A 79 -19.04 -10.06 19.74
C PRO A 79 -17.82 -9.71 18.88
N GLU A 80 -17.80 -8.51 18.31
CA GLU A 80 -16.72 -7.96 17.48
C GLU A 80 -15.40 -7.87 18.27
N ILE A 81 -15.45 -7.29 19.47
CA ILE A 81 -14.30 -7.21 20.38
C ILE A 81 -13.86 -8.59 20.86
N ALA A 82 -14.78 -9.47 21.24
CA ALA A 82 -14.44 -10.83 21.66
C ALA A 82 -13.74 -11.62 20.55
N MET A 83 -14.19 -11.46 19.30
CA MET A 83 -13.54 -12.04 18.12
C MET A 83 -12.14 -11.47 17.90
N MET A 84 -11.98 -10.14 17.85
CA MET A 84 -10.66 -9.53 17.63
C MET A 84 -9.66 -9.84 18.76
N ASN A 85 -10.11 -9.78 20.02
CA ASN A 85 -9.26 -10.12 21.18
C ASN A 85 -8.81 -11.59 21.15
N ALA A 86 -9.69 -12.53 20.80
CA ALA A 86 -9.33 -13.95 20.71
C ALA A 86 -8.49 -14.30 19.47
N VAL A 87 -8.72 -13.64 18.33
CA VAL A 87 -7.91 -13.84 17.12
C VAL A 87 -6.51 -13.28 17.30
N PHE A 88 -6.36 -12.03 17.75
CA PHE A 88 -5.06 -11.35 17.75
C PHE A 88 -4.37 -11.26 19.13
N GLY A 89 -4.98 -11.80 20.19
CA GLY A 89 -4.43 -11.73 21.56
C GLY A 89 -4.59 -10.35 22.22
N TRP A 90 -5.57 -9.57 21.77
CA TRP A 90 -5.74 -8.17 22.15
C TRP A 90 -6.60 -7.97 23.41
N SER A 91 -6.71 -6.72 23.85
CA SER A 91 -7.54 -6.29 24.97
C SER A 91 -8.30 -4.99 24.65
N LEU A 92 -8.90 -4.94 23.45
CA LEU A 92 -9.80 -3.88 23.02
C LEU A 92 -10.97 -3.73 24.00
N LYS A 93 -11.44 -2.48 24.18
CA LYS A 93 -12.62 -2.15 25.01
C LYS A 93 -13.63 -1.32 24.22
N GLY A 94 -14.89 -1.67 24.36
CA GLY A 94 -16.00 -1.04 23.64
C GLY A 94 -16.53 0.20 24.37
N GLN A 95 -16.97 1.19 23.62
CA GLN A 95 -17.56 2.42 24.13
C GLN A 95 -18.67 2.94 23.22
N TYR A 96 -19.66 3.62 23.80
CA TYR A 96 -20.65 4.39 23.03
C TYR A 96 -20.04 5.69 22.50
N CYS A 97 -20.55 6.15 21.35
CA CYS A 97 -20.20 7.44 20.76
C CYS A 97 -21.31 7.93 19.83
N SER A 98 -21.24 9.21 19.48
CA SER A 98 -22.12 9.88 18.52
C SER A 98 -21.32 10.24 17.25
N SER A 99 -21.49 11.45 16.72
CA SER A 99 -20.61 11.98 15.68
C SER A 99 -19.16 12.04 16.15
N THR A 100 -18.25 11.87 15.20
CA THR A 100 -16.81 11.82 15.43
C THR A 100 -16.09 12.68 14.39
N THR A 101 -15.04 13.38 14.79
CA THR A 101 -14.22 14.22 13.91
C THR A 101 -13.03 13.43 13.37
N LEU A 102 -12.59 13.78 12.16
CA LEU A 102 -11.31 13.31 11.62
C LEU A 102 -10.19 13.73 12.59
N ASN A 103 -9.21 12.85 12.81
CA ASN A 103 -7.97 13.23 13.49
C ASN A 103 -7.19 14.23 12.61
N PRO A 104 -6.83 15.43 13.10
CA PRO A 104 -6.08 16.43 12.32
C PRO A 104 -4.79 15.89 11.69
N GLU A 105 -4.13 14.91 12.32
CA GLU A 105 -2.94 14.22 11.81
C GLU A 105 -3.16 13.49 10.47
N LEU A 106 -4.41 13.27 10.06
CA LEU A 106 -4.79 12.61 8.80
C LEU A 106 -5.42 13.56 7.79
N THR A 107 -5.26 14.88 7.99
CA THR A 107 -5.56 15.89 6.98
C THR A 107 -4.82 15.57 5.66
N GLY A 108 -5.46 15.76 4.51
CA GLY A 108 -4.87 15.46 3.21
C GLY A 108 -4.77 13.96 2.84
N THR A 109 -5.17 13.03 3.71
CA THR A 109 -5.26 11.59 3.39
C THR A 109 -6.51 11.25 2.56
N CYS A 110 -6.64 9.99 2.12
CA CYS A 110 -7.93 9.50 1.59
C CYS A 110 -9.07 9.58 2.61
N TYR A 111 -8.80 9.46 3.92
CA TYR A 111 -9.83 9.60 4.95
C TYR A 111 -10.31 11.05 5.11
N ASP A 112 -9.46 12.07 4.88
CA ASP A 112 -9.92 13.46 4.74
C ASP A 112 -10.82 13.59 3.51
N ARG A 113 -10.45 13.01 2.36
CA ARG A 113 -11.27 13.06 1.12
C ARG A 113 -12.48 12.11 1.10
N ALA A 114 -12.84 11.49 2.22
CA ALA A 114 -13.88 10.45 2.28
C ALA A 114 -15.31 10.94 1.96
N CYS A 115 -15.61 12.24 2.12
CA CYS A 115 -16.95 12.79 1.90
C CYS A 115 -17.21 13.02 0.40
N LYS A 116 -17.30 11.93 -0.38
CA LYS A 116 -17.44 11.93 -1.86
C LYS A 116 -16.35 12.75 -2.58
N GLY A 117 -15.11 12.67 -2.09
CA GLY A 117 -13.97 13.42 -2.65
C GLY A 117 -13.83 14.84 -2.10
N LYS A 118 -14.69 15.25 -1.17
CA LYS A 118 -14.54 16.49 -0.38
C LYS A 118 -13.90 16.19 0.97
N ARG A 119 -13.30 17.23 1.57
CA ARG A 119 -12.77 17.22 2.93
C ARG A 119 -13.87 16.84 3.93
N CYS A 120 -13.55 15.95 4.86
CA CYS A 120 -14.51 15.16 5.63
C CYS A 120 -14.20 15.28 7.12
N ALA A 121 -14.26 16.51 7.63
CA ALA A 121 -13.84 16.84 9.00
C ALA A 121 -14.63 16.09 10.10
N SER A 122 -15.81 15.53 9.77
CA SER A 122 -16.60 14.70 10.69
C SER A 122 -17.46 13.67 9.95
N LEU A 123 -17.68 12.53 10.61
CA LEU A 123 -18.67 11.54 10.20
C LEU A 123 -19.97 11.73 11.00
N PRO A 124 -21.14 11.63 10.35
CA PRO A 124 -22.43 11.83 10.98
C PRO A 124 -22.71 10.73 12.01
N SER A 125 -23.38 11.11 13.10
CA SER A 125 -23.94 10.15 14.05
C SER A 125 -25.04 9.33 13.36
N LEU A 126 -25.08 8.03 13.67
CA LEU A 126 -26.16 7.12 13.28
C LEU A 126 -26.97 6.75 14.54
N ASN A 127 -28.04 5.99 14.35
CA ASN A 127 -28.83 5.38 15.43
C ASN A 127 -28.03 4.38 16.27
N ALA A 128 -27.04 3.71 15.67
CA ALA A 128 -26.14 2.78 16.34
C ALA A 128 -24.69 2.95 15.85
N ILE A 129 -23.82 3.44 16.74
CA ILE A 129 -22.37 3.49 16.55
C ILE A 129 -21.70 2.93 17.81
N ARG A 130 -20.76 2.00 17.63
CA ARG A 130 -19.98 1.34 18.70
C ARG A 130 -18.51 1.63 18.49
N CYS A 131 -18.02 2.66 19.18
CA CYS A 131 -16.61 3.03 19.17
C CYS A 131 -15.77 2.08 20.04
N VAL A 132 -14.47 2.14 19.84
CA VAL A 132 -13.46 1.50 20.69
C VAL A 132 -12.75 2.57 21.53
N ASP A 133 -12.36 2.23 22.76
CA ASP A 133 -11.57 3.10 23.64
C ASP A 133 -10.14 3.31 23.09
N LYS A 134 -9.74 4.57 22.91
CA LYS A 134 -8.44 4.98 22.33
C LYS A 134 -7.25 4.34 23.05
N ASP A 135 -7.24 4.30 24.38
CA ASP A 135 -6.13 3.70 25.14
C ASP A 135 -6.03 2.19 24.88
N SER A 136 -7.16 1.50 24.67
CA SER A 136 -7.17 0.07 24.35
C SER A 136 -6.58 -0.23 22.96
N ILE A 137 -6.71 0.69 22.00
CA ILE A 137 -6.06 0.61 20.69
C ILE A 137 -4.56 0.90 20.81
N MET A 138 -4.17 2.02 21.44
CA MET A 138 -2.76 2.42 21.53
C MET A 138 -1.90 1.44 22.34
N LYS A 139 -2.50 0.66 23.25
CA LYS A 139 -1.84 -0.44 23.98
C LYS A 139 -1.53 -1.67 23.13
N ILE A 140 -2.20 -1.85 22.00
CA ILE A 140 -1.96 -2.95 21.06
C ILE A 140 -0.80 -2.60 20.13
N SER A 141 -0.79 -1.36 19.60
CA SER A 141 0.32 -0.86 18.81
C SER A 141 0.44 0.66 18.94
N PRO A 142 1.64 1.21 19.21
CA PRO A 142 1.88 2.65 19.14
C PRO A 142 1.83 3.18 17.70
N GLN A 143 1.84 2.30 16.69
CA GLN A 143 1.68 2.63 15.26
C GLN A 143 0.21 2.56 14.80
N ALA A 144 -0.74 2.35 15.72
CA ALA A 144 -2.16 2.35 15.37
C ALA A 144 -2.65 3.74 14.97
N LYS A 145 -3.34 3.84 13.84
CA LYS A 145 -3.92 5.09 13.34
C LYS A 145 -5.31 5.28 13.94
N ILE A 146 -5.46 6.35 14.71
CA ILE A 146 -6.77 6.83 15.20
C ILE A 146 -7.33 7.76 14.10
N VAL A 147 -8.36 7.31 13.38
CA VAL A 147 -8.77 7.99 12.14
C VAL A 147 -9.93 8.96 12.37
N TYR A 148 -11.02 8.48 12.96
CA TYR A 148 -12.15 9.31 13.39
C TYR A 148 -12.43 9.05 14.87
N SER A 149 -12.59 10.11 15.66
CA SER A 149 -12.78 9.99 17.11
C SER A 149 -13.56 11.15 17.73
N ASN A 150 -13.99 10.97 18.98
CA ASN A 150 -14.53 12.01 19.85
C ASN A 150 -13.98 11.75 21.26
N GLY A 151 -12.98 12.53 21.67
CA GLY A 151 -12.22 12.32 22.91
C GLY A 151 -11.55 10.94 22.93
N ARG A 152 -12.00 10.06 23.85
CA ARG A 152 -11.52 8.67 23.97
C ARG A 152 -12.20 7.70 23.01
N ALA A 153 -13.36 8.03 22.44
CA ALA A 153 -14.13 7.09 21.64
C ALA A 153 -13.73 7.15 20.17
N VAL A 154 -13.23 6.04 19.62
CA VAL A 154 -12.69 5.96 18.25
C VAL A 154 -13.63 5.17 17.36
N SER A 155 -14.10 5.79 16.27
CA SER A 155 -15.12 5.23 15.37
C SER A 155 -14.55 4.62 14.09
N VAL A 156 -13.33 5.01 13.71
CA VAL A 156 -12.54 4.43 12.62
C VAL A 156 -11.09 4.36 13.09
N TRP A 157 -10.47 3.19 12.99
CA TRP A 157 -9.07 2.97 13.37
C TRP A 157 -8.39 1.90 12.50
N GLU A 158 -7.08 2.02 12.33
CA GLU A 158 -6.24 0.99 11.70
C GLU A 158 -5.17 0.52 12.70
N VAL A 159 -5.00 -0.80 12.88
CA VAL A 159 -3.88 -1.39 13.63
C VAL A 159 -3.02 -2.20 12.65
N PRO A 160 -1.72 -1.87 12.48
CA PRO A 160 -0.82 -2.67 11.65
C PRO A 160 -0.48 -4.01 12.34
N VAL A 161 -0.45 -5.09 11.57
CA VAL A 161 -0.21 -6.46 12.03
C VAL A 161 0.64 -7.18 10.96
N GLY A 162 1.90 -7.43 11.28
CA GLY A 162 2.89 -7.91 10.29
C GLY A 162 3.01 -6.94 9.11
N SER A 163 2.79 -7.43 7.89
CA SER A 163 2.77 -6.61 6.67
C SER A 163 1.38 -6.09 6.28
N GLY A 164 0.32 -6.46 7.02
CA GLY A 164 -1.07 -6.05 6.76
C GLY A 164 -1.65 -5.18 7.88
N LYS A 165 -2.98 -5.05 7.90
CA LYS A 165 -3.70 -4.25 8.90
C LYS A 165 -5.09 -4.80 9.25
N VAL A 166 -5.54 -4.53 10.47
CA VAL A 166 -6.94 -4.64 10.87
C VAL A 166 -7.55 -3.24 10.88
N VAL A 167 -8.73 -3.07 10.30
CA VAL A 167 -9.46 -1.80 10.29
C VAL A 167 -10.80 -1.98 11.00
N GLY A 168 -11.00 -1.28 12.11
CA GLY A 168 -12.26 -1.27 12.84
C GLY A 168 -13.14 -0.10 12.41
N LEU A 169 -14.39 -0.40 12.04
CA LEU A 169 -15.42 0.57 11.71
C LEU A 169 -16.57 0.46 12.73
N ALA A 170 -17.02 1.58 13.28
CA ALA A 170 -18.00 1.59 14.37
C ALA A 170 -19.51 1.55 14.03
N PRO A 171 -20.00 1.87 12.81
CA PRO A 171 -21.43 1.78 12.45
C PRO A 171 -22.03 0.39 12.55
N ASP A 172 -23.34 0.37 12.86
CA ASP A 172 -24.29 -0.61 12.32
C ASP A 172 -24.45 -0.36 10.81
N TRP A 173 -24.21 -1.38 9.99
CA TRP A 173 -24.19 -1.24 8.53
C TRP A 173 -25.58 -1.24 7.86
N TYR A 174 -26.64 -1.60 8.58
CA TYR A 174 -28.03 -1.47 8.11
C TYR A 174 -28.42 0.01 7.93
N ALA A 175 -27.84 0.92 8.71
CA ALA A 175 -28.25 2.33 8.82
C ALA A 175 -27.23 3.36 8.25
N THR A 176 -26.31 2.96 7.37
CA THR A 176 -25.19 3.82 6.92
C THR A 176 -25.57 4.91 5.91
N THR A 177 -24.90 6.07 6.02
CA THR A 177 -24.90 7.14 4.99
C THR A 177 -23.90 6.84 3.87
N SER A 178 -23.89 7.67 2.83
CA SER A 178 -22.87 7.57 1.76
C SER A 178 -21.43 7.69 2.28
N ASP A 179 -21.23 8.43 3.36
CA ASP A 179 -19.92 8.90 3.78
C ASP A 179 -19.22 7.79 4.58
N TRP A 180 -20.00 7.11 5.44
CA TRP A 180 -19.63 5.83 6.04
C TRP A 180 -19.35 4.74 4.99
N ASN A 181 -20.12 4.70 3.90
CA ASN A 181 -19.89 3.75 2.80
C ASN A 181 -18.60 4.07 2.02
N THR A 182 -18.21 5.34 1.85
CA THR A 182 -16.89 5.68 1.28
C THR A 182 -15.74 5.46 2.27
N VAL A 183 -15.95 5.61 3.58
CA VAL A 183 -14.98 5.17 4.60
C VAL A 183 -14.73 3.65 4.51
N LEU A 184 -15.77 2.83 4.31
CA LEU A 184 -15.62 1.39 4.06
C LEU A 184 -14.87 1.11 2.74
N GLN A 185 -15.16 1.86 1.67
CA GLN A 185 -14.41 1.77 0.42
C GLN A 185 -12.90 2.02 0.67
N ILE A 186 -12.55 3.11 1.37
CA ILE A 186 -11.16 3.45 1.74
C ILE A 186 -10.52 2.37 2.63
N ALA A 187 -11.24 1.83 3.62
CA ALA A 187 -10.77 0.77 4.50
C ALA A 187 -10.35 -0.52 3.75
N THR A 188 -10.88 -0.74 2.54
CA THR A 188 -10.53 -1.89 1.69
C THR A 188 -9.44 -1.63 0.65
N TYR A 189 -8.90 -0.41 0.56
CA TYR A 189 -7.72 -0.14 -0.26
C TYR A 189 -6.42 -0.47 0.49
N GLN A 190 -5.52 -1.17 -0.20
CA GLN A 190 -4.15 -1.37 0.26
C GLN A 190 -3.38 -0.06 0.09
N SER A 191 -3.20 0.67 1.19
CA SER A 191 -2.40 1.89 1.25
C SER A 191 -0.91 1.57 1.09
N SER A 192 -0.37 1.81 -0.11
CA SER A 192 1.03 1.58 -0.48
C SER A 192 1.98 2.68 0.03
N GLY A 193 1.79 3.18 1.24
CA GLY A 193 2.47 4.42 1.65
C GLY A 193 1.78 5.23 2.73
N ALA A 194 2.44 6.35 3.06
CA ALA A 194 2.24 7.13 4.29
C ALA A 194 2.39 8.67 4.12
N ALA A 195 1.25 9.38 4.14
CA ALA A 195 1.03 10.83 4.00
C ALA A 195 1.71 11.75 5.05
N PRO A 196 1.71 13.11 4.89
CA PRO A 196 1.10 14.00 3.86
C PRO A 196 2.16 14.95 3.19
N GLU A 197 1.98 16.16 2.59
CA GLU A 197 0.98 17.27 2.59
C GLU A 197 1.00 18.13 1.28
N GLY A 198 -0.03 18.98 1.07
CA GLY A 198 -0.02 20.23 0.26
C GLY A 198 -0.22 20.12 -1.27
N GLU A 199 -0.95 20.99 -1.98
CA GLU A 199 -1.80 22.16 -1.65
C GLU A 199 -3.03 22.24 -2.60
N GLU A 200 -3.88 23.27 -2.48
CA GLU A 200 -5.23 23.33 -3.10
C GLU A 200 -5.31 24.11 -4.44
N GLY A 201 -6.36 23.84 -5.23
CA GLY A 201 -6.72 24.59 -6.43
C GLY A 201 -8.15 24.29 -6.91
N GLU A 202 -8.99 25.32 -7.06
CA GLU A 202 -10.42 25.17 -7.35
C GLU A 202 -10.76 25.02 -8.85
N GLY A 203 -11.87 24.31 -9.16
CA GLY A 203 -12.53 24.47 -10.47
C GLY A 203 -13.30 23.25 -11.02
N GLY A 204 -14.63 23.26 -10.89
CA GLY A 204 -15.53 22.48 -11.75
C GLY A 204 -15.72 21.00 -11.40
N GLY A 205 -16.96 20.61 -11.10
CA GLY A 205 -17.29 19.28 -10.58
C GLY A 205 -16.82 18.10 -11.45
N ARG A 206 -16.05 17.18 -10.86
CA ARG A 206 -15.68 15.89 -11.43
C ARG A 206 -15.53 14.83 -10.33
N ARG A 207 -15.42 13.56 -10.73
CA ARG A 207 -15.48 12.37 -9.83
C ARG A 207 -14.27 12.29 -8.89
N LEU A 208 -14.42 11.52 -7.79
CA LEU A 208 -13.41 11.17 -6.78
C LEU A 208 -11.95 11.29 -7.26
N GLY A 209 -11.16 12.12 -6.57
CA GLY A 209 -9.76 12.42 -6.89
C GLY A 209 -8.86 11.18 -6.87
N GLY A 210 -7.83 11.18 -7.73
CA GLY A 210 -7.12 9.97 -8.18
C GLY A 210 -6.51 9.07 -7.10
N ALA A 211 -6.09 9.63 -5.97
CA ALA A 211 -5.38 8.90 -4.90
C ALA A 211 -6.18 7.77 -4.22
N CYS A 212 -7.49 7.68 -4.43
CA CYS A 212 -8.37 6.73 -3.74
C CYS A 212 -9.12 5.82 -4.73
N LYS A 213 -8.40 5.30 -5.75
CA LYS A 213 -8.94 4.43 -6.82
C LYS A 213 -7.97 3.30 -7.21
N GLY A 214 -7.97 2.21 -6.44
CA GLY A 214 -7.48 0.93 -6.95
C GLY A 214 -8.31 0.50 -8.15
N GLY A 215 -7.75 0.61 -9.37
CA GLY A 215 -8.41 0.26 -10.63
C GLY A 215 -8.12 1.19 -11.82
N ASP A 216 -7.85 2.48 -11.58
CA ASP A 216 -7.51 3.48 -12.62
C ASP A 216 -6.01 3.83 -12.67
N GLU A 217 -5.18 3.13 -11.88
CA GLU A 217 -3.75 3.40 -11.73
C GLU A 217 -3.00 3.28 -13.07
N GLN A 218 -2.31 4.36 -13.43
CA GLN A 218 -1.49 4.42 -14.63
C GLN A 218 -0.05 4.05 -14.27
N ALA A 219 0.48 3.06 -14.99
CA ALA A 219 1.88 2.67 -14.93
C ALA A 219 2.59 3.12 -16.21
N TYR A 220 3.80 3.66 -16.08
CA TYR A 220 4.61 4.12 -17.21
C TYR A 220 6.02 3.53 -17.21
N VAL A 221 6.53 3.19 -18.38
CA VAL A 221 7.95 2.82 -18.60
C VAL A 221 8.60 3.78 -19.60
N LEU A 222 9.83 4.18 -19.32
CA LEU A 222 10.61 5.01 -20.23
C LEU A 222 10.94 4.24 -21.53
N GLN A 223 10.58 4.83 -22.66
CA GLN A 223 10.81 4.36 -24.03
C GLN A 223 11.46 5.46 -24.88
N ASP A 224 12.35 6.26 -24.29
CA ASP A 224 13.17 7.23 -25.01
C ASP A 224 14.34 6.51 -25.70
N ALA A 225 14.29 6.45 -27.04
CA ALA A 225 15.29 5.77 -27.86
C ALA A 225 16.71 6.36 -27.74
N THR A 226 16.84 7.59 -27.22
CA THR A 226 18.13 8.26 -26.99
C THR A 226 18.74 7.94 -25.62
N LYS A 227 18.11 7.05 -24.85
CA LYS A 227 18.47 6.69 -23.48
C LYS A 227 18.45 5.17 -23.24
N VAL A 228 17.38 4.51 -23.66
CA VAL A 228 17.08 3.09 -23.39
C VAL A 228 17.00 2.33 -24.70
N ASP A 229 17.42 1.05 -24.75
CA ASP A 229 16.97 0.20 -25.85
C ASP A 229 15.51 -0.23 -25.68
N ILE A 230 14.64 0.33 -26.53
CA ILE A 230 13.20 0.08 -26.48
C ILE A 230 12.89 -1.40 -26.78
N ALA A 231 13.63 -2.01 -27.70
CA ALA A 231 13.37 -3.37 -28.18
C ALA A 231 13.80 -4.46 -27.18
N ARG A 232 14.89 -4.22 -26.45
CA ARG A 232 15.41 -5.09 -25.39
C ARG A 232 14.94 -4.61 -24.01
N GLU A 233 15.68 -3.71 -23.37
CA GLU A 233 15.52 -3.39 -21.94
C GLU A 233 14.15 -2.83 -21.56
N SER A 234 13.57 -1.94 -22.38
CA SER A 234 12.26 -1.39 -22.06
C SER A 234 11.14 -2.42 -22.16
N GLU A 235 11.12 -3.26 -23.20
CA GLU A 235 10.07 -4.27 -23.35
C GLU A 235 10.33 -5.51 -22.48
N TYR A 236 11.59 -5.82 -22.12
CA TYR A 236 11.93 -6.83 -21.11
C TYR A 236 11.43 -6.45 -19.71
N MET A 237 11.49 -5.17 -19.33
CA MET A 237 10.82 -4.66 -18.12
C MET A 237 9.30 -4.63 -18.29
N ARG A 238 8.80 -4.10 -19.42
CA ARG A 238 7.36 -3.87 -19.62
C ARG A 238 6.55 -5.16 -19.74
N ARG A 239 7.08 -6.21 -20.37
CA ARG A 239 6.38 -7.48 -20.61
C ARG A 239 5.89 -8.18 -19.33
N PRO A 240 6.74 -8.50 -18.32
CA PRO A 240 6.27 -9.06 -17.06
C PRO A 240 5.39 -8.08 -16.29
N LEU A 241 5.66 -6.76 -16.37
CA LEU A 241 4.82 -5.75 -15.73
C LEU A 241 3.40 -5.69 -16.33
N LYS A 242 3.19 -6.03 -17.61
CA LYS A 242 1.83 -6.16 -18.20
C LYS A 242 1.00 -7.29 -17.57
N GLU A 243 1.63 -8.31 -16.97
CA GLU A 243 0.90 -9.40 -16.27
C GLU A 243 0.24 -8.89 -14.97
N ILE A 244 0.76 -7.81 -14.37
CA ILE A 244 0.33 -7.26 -13.08
C ILE A 244 -0.40 -5.92 -13.27
N HIS A 245 0.08 -5.09 -14.20
CA HIS A 245 -0.47 -3.79 -14.58
C HIS A 245 -0.79 -3.79 -16.10
N PRO A 246 -1.93 -4.35 -16.55
CA PRO A 246 -2.27 -4.47 -17.97
C PRO A 246 -2.23 -3.13 -18.74
N ASN A 247 -2.49 -2.03 -18.04
CA ASN A 247 -2.50 -0.67 -18.58
C ASN A 247 -1.10 -0.02 -18.71
N ILE A 248 0.00 -0.73 -18.43
CA ILE A 248 1.35 -0.14 -18.45
C ILE A 248 1.75 0.38 -19.85
N ALA A 249 1.93 1.68 -19.95
CA ALA A 249 2.18 2.39 -21.20
C ALA A 249 3.67 2.78 -21.35
N GLY A 250 4.16 2.80 -22.58
CA GLY A 250 5.49 3.31 -22.90
C GLY A 250 5.46 4.81 -23.13
N SER A 251 6.38 5.56 -22.52
CA SER A 251 6.57 6.99 -22.78
C SER A 251 7.76 7.21 -23.71
N ARG A 252 7.51 7.67 -24.94
CA ARG A 252 8.51 7.72 -26.02
C ARG A 252 9.59 8.80 -25.90
N THR A 253 9.48 9.70 -24.92
CA THR A 253 10.50 10.72 -24.62
C THR A 253 10.62 10.94 -23.12
N LEU A 254 11.80 11.35 -22.66
CA LEU A 254 12.02 11.71 -21.26
C LEU A 254 11.06 12.83 -20.80
N ALA A 255 10.90 13.89 -21.59
CA ALA A 255 9.98 14.99 -21.27
C ALA A 255 8.53 14.50 -21.10
N SER A 256 8.06 13.59 -21.96
CA SER A 256 6.72 13.00 -21.81
C SER A 256 6.62 12.10 -20.57
N PHE A 257 7.69 11.39 -20.21
CA PHE A 257 7.75 10.53 -19.02
C PHE A 257 7.70 11.35 -17.72
N ILE A 258 8.44 12.46 -17.65
CA ILE A 258 8.37 13.42 -16.54
C ILE A 258 6.98 14.09 -16.47
N GLU A 259 6.36 14.42 -17.61
CA GLU A 259 4.98 14.94 -17.63
C GLU A 259 3.97 13.92 -17.08
N LYS A 260 4.18 12.62 -17.33
CA LYS A 260 3.33 11.58 -16.72
C LYS A 260 3.49 11.48 -15.20
N MET A 261 4.67 11.73 -14.64
CA MET A 261 4.88 11.77 -13.19
C MET A 261 4.11 12.89 -12.49
N LYS A 262 3.64 13.93 -13.21
CA LYS A 262 2.78 14.99 -12.66
C LYS A 262 1.30 14.60 -12.55
N ASN A 263 0.88 13.49 -13.17
CA ASN A 263 -0.49 13.03 -13.10
C ASN A 263 -0.73 12.26 -11.79
N PRO A 264 -1.64 12.70 -10.89
CA PRO A 264 -1.92 11.99 -9.64
C PRO A 264 -2.65 10.64 -9.82
N ALA A 265 -2.98 10.24 -11.06
CA ALA A 265 -3.39 8.87 -11.38
C ALA A 265 -2.22 7.95 -11.76
N THR A 266 -0.99 8.48 -11.88
CA THR A 266 0.22 7.66 -12.08
C THR A 266 0.71 7.14 -10.74
N ALA A 267 0.60 5.84 -10.52
CA ALA A 267 1.09 5.17 -9.31
C ALA A 267 2.52 4.62 -9.48
N PHE A 268 2.94 4.36 -10.72
CA PHE A 268 4.12 3.54 -11.01
C PHE A 268 4.90 4.07 -12.22
N ALA A 269 6.20 4.30 -12.05
CA ALA A 269 7.10 4.76 -13.10
C ALA A 269 8.38 3.91 -13.14
N VAL A 270 8.81 3.51 -14.34
CA VAL A 270 9.95 2.61 -14.54
C VAL A 270 10.98 3.24 -15.46
N ILE A 271 12.23 3.27 -15.00
CA ILE A 271 13.42 3.60 -15.78
C ILE A 271 14.20 2.29 -16.01
N PRO A 272 14.16 1.72 -17.23
CA PRO A 272 15.04 0.60 -17.61
C PRO A 272 16.51 1.04 -17.72
N GLU A 273 17.42 0.09 -17.96
CA GLU A 273 18.85 0.37 -18.15
C GLU A 273 19.13 1.44 -19.23
N GLN A 274 20.01 2.38 -18.90
CA GLN A 274 20.38 3.51 -19.76
C GLN A 274 21.50 3.16 -20.78
N GLU A 275 21.32 2.10 -21.57
CA GLU A 275 22.33 1.62 -22.55
C GLU A 275 22.77 2.68 -23.57
N LYS A 276 21.90 3.63 -23.94
CA LYS A 276 22.11 4.53 -25.10
C LYS A 276 22.42 5.98 -24.73
N GLY A 277 22.27 6.35 -23.47
CA GLY A 277 22.52 7.70 -22.99
C GLY A 277 21.90 7.95 -21.63
N ARG A 278 22.46 8.88 -20.85
CA ARG A 278 22.04 9.10 -19.47
C ARG A 278 20.83 10.01 -19.41
N VAL A 279 19.84 9.63 -18.61
CA VAL A 279 18.66 10.42 -18.26
C VAL A 279 19.09 11.70 -17.52
N LEU A 280 20.01 11.57 -16.56
CA LEU A 280 20.51 12.68 -15.76
C LEU A 280 21.04 13.85 -16.60
N ASP A 281 21.76 13.56 -17.68
CA ASP A 281 22.36 14.56 -18.58
C ASP A 281 21.30 15.43 -19.29
N HIS A 282 20.02 15.08 -19.21
CA HIS A 282 18.88 15.82 -19.77
C HIS A 282 17.78 16.16 -18.73
N LEU A 283 17.99 15.89 -17.43
CA LEU A 283 17.06 16.32 -16.37
C LEU A 283 17.43 17.74 -15.91
N SER A 284 16.53 18.71 -16.10
CA SER A 284 16.63 20.01 -15.44
C SER A 284 16.42 19.89 -13.93
N ALA A 285 16.68 20.97 -13.18
CA ALA A 285 16.33 21.02 -11.76
C ALA A 285 14.81 20.83 -11.52
N ALA A 286 13.96 21.33 -12.43
CA ALA A 286 12.52 21.15 -12.35
C ALA A 286 12.08 19.69 -12.61
N ASP A 287 12.77 18.98 -13.52
CA ASP A 287 12.48 17.57 -13.80
C ASP A 287 12.91 16.69 -12.62
N ARG A 288 14.08 16.96 -12.02
CA ARG A 288 14.53 16.27 -10.78
C ARG A 288 13.56 16.52 -9.62
N ASN A 289 13.10 17.76 -9.44
CA ASN A 289 12.06 18.07 -8.45
C ASN A 289 10.72 17.37 -8.76
N THR A 290 10.36 17.21 -10.04
CA THR A 290 9.15 16.47 -10.46
C THR A 290 9.27 14.98 -10.14
N MET A 291 10.40 14.34 -10.48
CA MET A 291 10.66 12.94 -10.11
C MET A 291 10.65 12.74 -8.59
N LYS A 292 11.26 13.66 -7.85
CA LYS A 292 11.31 13.60 -6.39
C LYS A 292 9.91 13.75 -5.78
N LYS A 293 9.15 14.77 -6.21
CA LYS A 293 7.77 15.00 -5.75
C LYS A 293 6.85 13.82 -6.09
N PHE A 294 6.94 13.26 -7.29
CA PHE A 294 6.19 12.05 -7.66
C PHE A 294 6.34 10.91 -6.65
N VAL A 295 7.56 10.62 -6.19
CA VAL A 295 7.77 9.60 -5.15
C VAL A 295 7.29 10.09 -3.77
N GLN A 296 7.56 11.36 -3.41
CA GLN A 296 7.08 11.95 -2.16
C GLN A 296 5.54 11.96 -2.02
N ASP A 297 4.82 12.00 -3.14
CA ASP A 297 3.35 12.03 -3.24
C ASP A 297 2.71 10.63 -3.37
N GLY A 298 3.51 9.56 -3.35
CA GLY A 298 3.05 8.16 -3.28
C GLY A 298 3.44 7.29 -4.47
N GLY A 299 4.06 7.88 -5.49
CA GLY A 299 4.55 7.16 -6.65
C GLY A 299 5.65 6.15 -6.32
N ILE A 300 5.61 5.01 -7.00
CA ILE A 300 6.70 4.03 -6.98
C ILE A 300 7.60 4.29 -8.19
N LEU A 301 8.87 4.64 -7.95
CA LEU A 301 9.89 4.74 -9.00
C LEU A 301 10.76 3.48 -8.99
N VAL A 302 10.68 2.67 -10.05
CA VAL A 302 11.58 1.53 -10.25
C VAL A 302 12.73 1.94 -11.16
N VAL A 303 13.96 1.68 -10.72
CA VAL A 303 15.17 1.85 -11.52
C VAL A 303 15.79 0.46 -11.74
N ALA A 304 15.90 0.05 -13.01
CA ALA A 304 16.64 -1.16 -13.39
C ALA A 304 18.13 -0.87 -13.55
N TYR A 305 18.96 -1.89 -13.38
CA TYR A 305 20.43 -1.81 -13.31
C TYR A 305 20.94 -0.77 -12.29
N ALA A 306 20.22 -0.63 -11.17
CA ALA A 306 20.28 0.49 -10.22
C ALA A 306 21.65 0.73 -9.56
N GLY A 307 22.55 -0.25 -9.54
CA GLY A 307 23.92 -0.08 -9.06
C GLY A 307 24.94 0.30 -10.13
N ASN A 308 24.54 0.51 -11.38
CA ASN A 308 25.39 1.04 -12.44
C ASN A 308 25.57 2.56 -12.31
N SER A 309 26.68 3.11 -12.83
CA SER A 309 27.07 4.50 -12.56
C SER A 309 26.07 5.59 -13.02
N PRO A 310 25.42 5.51 -14.20
CA PRO A 310 24.38 6.45 -14.62
C PRO A 310 23.15 6.43 -13.69
N GLU A 311 22.68 5.23 -13.33
CA GLU A 311 21.54 4.99 -12.45
C GLU A 311 21.81 5.52 -11.03
N VAL A 312 22.98 5.19 -10.47
CA VAL A 312 23.45 5.71 -9.18
C VAL A 312 23.57 7.24 -9.19
N ALA A 313 24.16 7.81 -10.24
CA ALA A 313 24.30 9.26 -10.37
C ALA A 313 22.92 9.95 -10.47
N MET A 314 21.99 9.39 -11.24
CA MET A 314 20.62 9.91 -11.36
C MET A 314 19.89 9.88 -10.00
N MET A 315 19.92 8.75 -9.29
CA MET A 315 19.27 8.64 -7.97
C MET A 315 19.89 9.61 -6.95
N ASN A 316 21.22 9.71 -6.91
CA ASN A 316 21.92 10.68 -6.05
C ASN A 316 21.51 12.13 -6.37
N ALA A 317 21.43 12.50 -7.65
CA ALA A 317 21.06 13.85 -8.08
C ALA A 317 19.58 14.21 -7.93
N VAL A 318 18.67 13.23 -7.99
CA VAL A 318 17.22 13.43 -7.79
C VAL A 318 16.85 13.49 -6.30
N PHE A 319 17.37 12.56 -5.50
CA PHE A 319 16.94 12.39 -4.11
C PHE A 319 17.90 13.02 -3.07
N GLY A 320 19.10 13.42 -3.48
CA GLY A 320 20.13 13.98 -2.57
C GLY A 320 20.91 12.90 -1.83
N TRP A 321 21.08 11.72 -2.43
CA TRP A 321 21.74 10.56 -1.82
C TRP A 321 23.24 10.48 -2.16
N SER A 322 23.92 9.55 -1.49
CA SER A 322 25.33 9.21 -1.71
C SER A 322 25.51 7.71 -1.90
N LEU A 323 24.67 7.10 -2.74
CA LEU A 323 24.80 5.71 -3.19
C LEU A 323 26.12 5.52 -3.96
N VAL A 324 26.74 4.34 -3.81
CA VAL A 324 27.99 3.98 -4.49
C VAL A 324 27.81 2.70 -5.30
N SER A 325 28.16 2.75 -6.58
CA SER A 325 28.20 1.59 -7.49
C SER A 325 29.28 0.58 -7.08
N GLN A 326 28.98 -0.72 -7.18
CA GLN A 326 29.99 -1.78 -7.19
C GLN A 326 29.53 -3.03 -7.96
N GLY A 327 30.49 -3.86 -8.38
CA GLY A 327 30.19 -5.18 -8.94
C GLY A 327 29.69 -6.16 -7.86
N CYS A 328 28.93 -7.17 -8.28
CA CYS A 328 28.47 -8.26 -7.43
C CYS A 328 28.32 -9.56 -8.23
N GLY A 329 28.31 -10.70 -7.53
CA GLY A 329 28.06 -12.02 -8.11
C GLY A 329 26.60 -12.44 -7.94
N SER A 330 26.36 -13.74 -7.77
CA SER A 330 25.04 -14.26 -7.38
C SER A 330 24.55 -13.61 -6.08
N THR A 331 23.25 -13.37 -5.99
CA THR A 331 22.65 -12.65 -4.84
C THR A 331 21.64 -13.53 -4.11
N LYS A 332 21.63 -13.41 -2.78
CA LYS A 332 20.81 -14.19 -1.86
C LYS A 332 19.76 -13.31 -1.20
N LEU A 333 18.64 -13.91 -0.80
CA LEU A 333 17.60 -13.25 -0.02
C LEU A 333 18.22 -12.66 1.25
N ALA A 334 18.02 -11.36 1.48
CA ALA A 334 18.55 -10.63 2.61
C ALA A 334 17.49 -10.46 3.72
N PRO A 335 17.88 -10.22 4.98
CA PRO A 335 16.92 -10.11 6.10
C PRO A 335 15.81 -9.07 5.91
N GLY A 336 16.02 -8.03 5.10
CA GLY A 336 15.00 -7.01 4.80
C GLY A 336 13.82 -7.51 3.98
N ALA A 337 13.94 -8.66 3.30
CA ALA A 337 12.84 -9.31 2.58
C ALA A 337 11.87 -10.10 3.47
N ALA A 338 12.24 -10.39 4.71
CA ALA A 338 11.43 -11.23 5.60
C ALA A 338 10.04 -10.59 5.85
N GLY A 339 8.97 -11.36 5.59
CA GLY A 339 7.59 -10.92 5.75
C GLY A 339 7.02 -10.13 4.57
N THR A 340 7.82 -9.78 3.55
CA THR A 340 7.42 -8.96 2.40
C THR A 340 6.68 -9.79 1.32
N CYS A 341 6.77 -9.42 0.03
CA CYS A 341 6.46 -10.30 -1.09
C CYS A 341 7.72 -10.99 -1.67
N TYR A 342 8.92 -10.43 -1.44
CA TYR A 342 10.19 -10.92 -2.01
C TYR A 342 10.64 -12.28 -1.46
N ASP A 343 10.15 -12.66 -0.27
CA ASP A 343 10.34 -13.98 0.33
C ASP A 343 9.36 -15.05 -0.22
N LYS A 344 8.32 -14.66 -0.96
CA LYS A 344 7.22 -15.52 -1.44
C LYS A 344 7.00 -15.49 -2.97
N LEU A 345 7.68 -14.60 -3.69
CA LEU A 345 7.40 -14.25 -5.10
C LEU A 345 7.64 -15.38 -6.12
N CYS A 346 8.38 -16.41 -5.74
CA CYS A 346 8.90 -17.43 -6.65
C CYS A 346 7.89 -18.59 -6.83
N LYS A 347 7.27 -18.66 -8.02
CA LYS A 347 6.21 -19.63 -8.41
C LYS A 347 6.67 -21.11 -8.30
N GLY A 348 6.70 -21.67 -7.08
CA GLY A 348 7.16 -23.04 -6.80
C GLY A 348 8.68 -23.22 -6.79
N GLN A 349 9.46 -22.15 -6.63
CA GLN A 349 10.92 -22.19 -6.57
C GLN A 349 11.44 -21.50 -5.30
N SER A 350 12.69 -21.76 -4.90
CA SER A 350 13.27 -21.14 -3.71
C SER A 350 13.70 -19.69 -3.99
N CYS A 351 13.05 -18.72 -3.34
CA CYS A 351 13.49 -17.33 -3.34
C CYS A 351 14.82 -17.09 -2.59
N ALA A 352 15.49 -18.12 -2.05
CA ALA A 352 16.73 -17.94 -1.29
C ALA A 352 17.88 -17.31 -2.11
N SER A 353 17.83 -17.36 -3.44
CA SER A 353 18.80 -16.69 -4.32
C SER A 353 18.25 -16.38 -5.70
N LEU A 354 18.63 -15.23 -6.25
CA LEU A 354 18.48 -14.94 -7.68
C LEU A 354 19.64 -15.57 -8.46
N PRO A 355 19.40 -16.11 -9.67
CA PRO A 355 20.46 -16.63 -10.53
C PRO A 355 21.46 -15.52 -10.91
N SER A 356 22.73 -15.87 -11.08
CA SER A 356 23.71 -14.91 -11.61
C SER A 356 23.43 -14.69 -13.10
N LEU A 357 23.06 -13.46 -13.44
CA LEU A 357 23.23 -12.93 -14.79
C LEU A 357 24.70 -12.49 -14.99
N ASN A 358 25.07 -12.20 -16.23
CA ASN A 358 26.35 -11.56 -16.51
C ASN A 358 26.28 -10.06 -16.15
N ALA A 359 27.39 -9.50 -15.68
CA ALA A 359 27.61 -8.07 -15.46
C ALA A 359 26.76 -7.33 -14.40
N ILE A 360 26.01 -8.02 -13.52
CA ILE A 360 25.19 -7.41 -12.44
C ILE A 360 25.92 -6.25 -11.72
N ARG A 361 25.22 -5.11 -11.55
CA ARG A 361 25.75 -3.91 -10.90
C ARG A 361 24.93 -3.56 -9.66
N CYS A 362 25.49 -3.82 -8.49
CA CYS A 362 24.88 -3.59 -7.19
C CYS A 362 25.26 -2.24 -6.59
N VAL A 363 24.51 -1.82 -5.56
CA VAL A 363 24.86 -0.66 -4.72
C VAL A 363 25.57 -1.13 -3.45
N ARG A 364 26.52 -0.34 -2.94
CA ARG A 364 27.25 -0.65 -1.69
C ARG A 364 26.30 -0.62 -0.49
N MET A 365 26.19 -1.71 0.27
CA MET A 365 25.17 -1.93 1.31
C MET A 365 25.08 -0.79 2.32
N ASP A 366 26.22 -0.31 2.83
CA ASP A 366 26.28 0.78 3.81
C ASP A 366 25.81 2.13 3.26
N THR A 367 25.76 2.31 1.95
CA THR A 367 25.21 3.53 1.32
C THR A 367 23.70 3.46 1.20
N VAL A 368 23.13 2.26 1.07
CA VAL A 368 21.67 2.02 1.09
C VAL A 368 21.14 2.04 2.52
N THR A 369 21.76 1.31 3.46
CA THR A 369 21.27 1.20 4.85
C THR A 369 21.48 2.46 5.69
N ARG A 370 22.22 3.47 5.17
CA ARG A 370 22.25 4.84 5.72
C ARG A 370 21.03 5.68 5.34
N LEU A 371 20.22 5.25 4.38
CA LEU A 371 18.98 5.92 4.02
C LEU A 371 17.85 5.47 4.96
N SER A 372 17.09 6.44 5.49
CA SER A 372 16.07 6.17 6.52
C SER A 372 15.02 5.18 6.03
N GLY A 373 14.73 4.15 6.82
CA GLY A 373 13.73 3.13 6.50
C GLY A 373 14.07 2.20 5.32
N ALA A 374 15.26 2.30 4.72
CA ALA A 374 15.63 1.49 3.57
C ALA A 374 15.74 0.00 3.91
N LYS A 375 15.26 -0.86 2.99
CA LYS A 375 15.27 -2.32 3.11
C LYS A 375 16.04 -2.92 1.95
N VAL A 376 16.96 -3.83 2.24
CA VAL A 376 17.64 -4.65 1.23
C VAL A 376 16.99 -6.02 1.19
N MET A 377 16.48 -6.39 0.02
CA MET A 377 15.71 -7.61 -0.22
C MET A 377 16.61 -8.73 -0.75
N TYR A 378 17.58 -8.39 -1.60
CA TYR A 378 18.59 -9.32 -2.11
C TYR A 378 19.99 -8.68 -2.05
N SER A 379 21.01 -9.51 -1.78
CA SER A 379 22.38 -9.05 -1.56
C SER A 379 23.46 -10.06 -1.95
N SER A 380 24.66 -9.58 -2.26
CA SER A 380 25.87 -10.37 -2.42
C SER A 380 26.98 -9.80 -1.53
N GLY A 381 27.23 -10.42 -0.38
CA GLY A 381 28.16 -9.89 0.62
C GLY A 381 27.77 -8.48 1.10
N ASN A 382 28.63 -7.49 0.88
CA ASN A 382 28.37 -6.08 1.19
C ASN A 382 27.65 -5.30 0.05
N ALA A 383 27.04 -5.99 -0.91
CA ALA A 383 26.35 -5.40 -2.05
C ALA A 383 24.83 -5.64 -1.97
N ALA A 384 24.01 -4.61 -2.19
CA ALA A 384 22.57 -4.70 -2.35
C ALA A 384 22.21 -4.81 -3.84
N SER A 385 21.49 -5.87 -4.23
CA SER A 385 21.01 -6.07 -5.60
C SER A 385 19.54 -5.72 -5.78
N VAL A 386 18.72 -5.93 -4.76
CA VAL A 386 17.34 -5.42 -4.73
C VAL A 386 17.15 -4.68 -3.43
N PHE A 387 16.72 -3.42 -3.51
CA PHE A 387 16.47 -2.59 -2.34
C PHE A 387 15.29 -1.64 -2.55
N GLU A 388 14.63 -1.30 -1.45
CA GLU A 388 13.58 -0.28 -1.40
C GLU A 388 14.03 0.85 -0.48
N VAL A 389 13.83 2.10 -0.90
CA VAL A 389 14.01 3.30 -0.06
C VAL A 389 12.67 4.05 0.00
N PRO A 390 12.05 4.21 1.18
CA PRO A 390 10.86 5.05 1.32
C PRO A 390 11.25 6.54 1.17
N VAL A 391 10.42 7.30 0.46
CA VAL A 391 10.64 8.73 0.22
C VAL A 391 9.27 9.42 0.26
N GLY A 392 8.94 10.05 1.40
CA GLY A 392 7.59 10.56 1.65
C GLY A 392 6.56 9.42 1.69
N GLU A 393 5.43 9.60 1.01
CA GLU A 393 4.40 8.57 0.82
C GLU A 393 4.95 7.32 0.11
N GLY A 394 5.72 7.50 -0.96
CA GLY A 394 6.10 6.45 -1.90
C GLY A 394 7.48 5.84 -1.65
N LYS A 395 8.03 5.19 -2.68
CA LYS A 395 9.35 4.54 -2.60
C LYS A 395 10.08 4.48 -3.94
N VAL A 396 11.40 4.47 -3.85
CA VAL A 396 12.28 4.05 -4.95
C VAL A 396 12.62 2.58 -4.76
N VAL A 397 12.54 1.80 -5.84
CA VAL A 397 12.96 0.39 -5.88
C VAL A 397 14.14 0.28 -6.84
N GLY A 398 15.31 -0.09 -6.32
CA GLY A 398 16.49 -0.40 -7.14
C GLY A 398 16.58 -1.88 -7.43
N LEU A 399 16.75 -2.24 -8.70
CA LEU A 399 16.99 -3.61 -9.20
C LEU A 399 18.34 -3.63 -9.93
N ALA A 400 19.26 -4.51 -9.57
CA ALA A 400 20.65 -4.58 -10.06
C ALA A 400 20.91 -5.58 -11.21
#